data_AF-A0A929FNU7-F1
#
_entry.id   AF-A0A929FNU7-F1
#
_cell.length_a   1.000
_cell.length_b   1.000
_cell.length_c   1.000
_cell.angle_alpha   90.00
_cell.angle_beta   90.00
_cell.angle_gamma   90.00
#
_symmetry.space_group_name_H-M   'P 1'
#
loop_
_entity.id
_entity.type
_entity.pdbx_description
1 polymer ?
#
loop_
_entity_poly.entity_id
_entity_poly.type
_entity_poly.pdbx_seq_one_letter_code
_entity_poly.pdbx_strand_id
1 'polypeptide(L)'
;MDSHSTEETWQCWMVNTLTGEEKLIAHGYESEPECQLESSYIFAQWQINPYPISEGWTVIYRQDSTWLMARYWRDYYQEMAQYWHQRYEKLCQEYNPAYQPSEQPRRQPPRLKTVKRRRRVLSRYNRSLKRVQNVGWLCAGTLLFASTIEVPIRLKPLRVSQYAKQQATDIPLGVRELFDSKQAPGAIAIGVAEGNLTPTGKPTSIYSGHTDPGNFATNRGFCSWNQAQDISIEEADRRCLQALQWHSVATENRMLDLGLNPENHKKAIVMGTDLWNQSNSAGPNFPFTYKAAKDQGLQGRDAYIWARVEAFRNEQQELDASGLFGICKREPYYRQQLTGLPEDSESWRWNCIKLDQMRRVREIEQVLTFKSTSS
;
A
#
# COMPACT_ATOMS: atom_id res chain seq x y z
N MET A 1 36.72 22.41 -16.94
CA MET A 1 35.70 22.75 -15.93
C MET A 1 34.37 22.51 -16.61
N ASP A 2 33.91 21.27 -16.59
CA ASP A 2 32.61 20.91 -17.16
C ASP A 2 31.59 21.04 -16.03
N SER A 3 30.60 21.91 -16.25
CA SER A 3 29.53 22.16 -15.28
C SER A 3 28.66 20.91 -15.15
N HIS A 4 28.67 20.29 -13.97
CA HIS A 4 27.60 19.38 -13.58
C HIS A 4 26.30 20.18 -13.51
N SER A 5 25.49 20.14 -14.58
CA SER A 5 24.11 20.61 -14.50
C SER A 5 23.35 19.62 -13.62
N THR A 6 23.03 20.03 -12.40
CA THR A 6 21.96 19.41 -11.63
C THR A 6 20.67 19.70 -12.39
N GLU A 7 20.22 18.78 -13.22
CA GLU A 7 18.96 18.93 -13.96
C GLU A 7 17.83 19.13 -12.95
N GLU A 8 17.33 20.35 -12.89
CA GLU A 8 16.15 20.70 -12.12
C GLU A 8 14.93 20.23 -12.91
N THR A 9 14.13 19.35 -12.30
CA THR A 9 12.89 18.86 -12.91
C THR A 9 11.70 19.45 -12.18
N TRP A 10 10.66 19.78 -12.94
CA TRP A 10 9.38 20.25 -12.43
C TRP A 10 8.54 19.11 -11.85
N GLN A 11 7.79 19.46 -10.81
CA GLN A 11 6.98 18.56 -10.01
C GLN A 11 5.61 19.16 -9.73
N CYS A 12 4.61 18.30 -9.80
CA CYS A 12 3.21 18.70 -9.64
C CYS A 12 2.75 18.10 -8.32
N TRP A 13 2.38 18.95 -7.37
CA TRP A 13 1.97 18.55 -6.03
C TRP A 13 0.53 18.96 -5.79
N MET A 14 -0.23 18.13 -5.08
CA MET A 14 -1.43 18.58 -4.37
C MET A 14 -1.04 18.97 -2.97
N VAL A 15 -1.43 20.15 -2.52
CA VAL A 15 -1.27 20.60 -1.15
C VAL A 15 -2.62 20.91 -0.56
N ASN A 16 -2.91 20.30 0.58
CA ASN A 16 -4.07 20.64 1.36
C ASN A 16 -3.77 21.90 2.18
N THR A 17 -4.32 23.04 1.78
CA THR A 17 -4.19 24.34 2.46
C THR A 17 -4.76 24.38 3.88
N LEU A 18 -5.63 23.42 4.25
CA LEU A 18 -6.19 23.34 5.61
C LEU A 18 -5.31 22.49 6.54
N THR A 19 -4.70 21.42 6.02
CA THR A 19 -3.94 20.45 6.84
C THR A 19 -2.42 20.53 6.65
N GLY A 20 -1.95 21.20 5.60
CA GLY A 20 -0.55 21.22 5.16
C GLY A 20 -0.10 19.92 4.48
N GLU A 21 -0.99 18.96 4.26
CA GLU A 21 -0.64 17.67 3.63
C GLU A 21 -0.26 17.87 2.17
N GLU A 22 0.89 17.34 1.75
CA GLU A 22 1.36 17.40 0.37
C GLU A 22 1.37 16.01 -0.28
N LYS A 23 0.99 15.92 -1.55
CA LYS A 23 0.99 14.68 -2.35
C LYS A 23 1.59 14.95 -3.71
N LEU A 24 2.62 14.19 -4.06
CA LEU A 24 3.19 14.24 -5.41
C LEU A 24 2.20 13.61 -6.40
N ILE A 25 1.80 14.39 -7.40
CA ILE A 25 0.94 13.95 -8.51
C ILE A 25 1.82 13.35 -9.59
N ALA A 26 2.85 14.10 -10.00
CA ALA A 26 3.72 13.77 -11.11
C ALA A 26 5.06 14.51 -10.98
N HIS A 27 6.14 13.98 -11.56
CA HIS A 27 7.48 14.55 -11.47
C HIS A 27 8.30 14.28 -12.73
N GLY A 28 9.43 14.99 -12.87
CA GLY A 28 10.39 14.75 -13.95
C GLY A 28 10.16 15.57 -15.21
N TYR A 29 9.37 16.65 -15.12
CA TYR A 29 9.03 17.47 -16.27
C TYR A 29 10.09 18.53 -16.53
N GLU A 30 10.27 18.91 -17.79
CA GLU A 30 11.26 19.92 -18.17
C GLU A 30 10.73 21.34 -17.91
N SER A 31 9.42 21.49 -17.71
CA SER A 31 8.79 22.80 -17.51
C SER A 31 7.53 22.79 -16.64
N GLU A 32 7.20 23.93 -16.04
CA GLU A 32 5.95 24.14 -15.30
C GLU A 32 4.70 23.90 -16.15
N PRO A 33 4.61 24.39 -17.40
CA PRO A 33 3.43 24.18 -18.23
C PRO A 33 3.19 22.70 -18.57
N GLU A 34 4.26 21.91 -18.72
CA GLU A 34 4.17 20.46 -18.96
C GLU A 34 3.59 19.74 -17.73
N CYS A 35 4.05 20.14 -16.55
CA CYS A 35 3.55 19.67 -15.27
C CYS A 35 2.10 20.10 -14.99
N GLN A 36 1.75 21.34 -15.35
CA GLN A 36 0.37 21.85 -15.31
C GLN A 36 -0.56 21.07 -16.23
N LEU A 37 -0.13 20.85 -17.47
CA LEU A 37 -0.89 20.10 -18.46
C LEU A 37 -1.12 18.67 -18.00
N GLU A 38 -0.07 18.01 -17.50
CA GLU A 38 -0.18 16.64 -16.99
C GLU A 38 -1.12 16.56 -15.78
N SER A 39 -0.94 17.43 -14.79
CA SER A 39 -1.81 17.41 -13.61
C SER A 39 -3.28 17.66 -13.99
N SER A 40 -3.55 18.63 -14.88
CA SER A 40 -4.90 18.91 -15.39
C SER A 40 -5.48 17.71 -16.15
N TYR A 41 -4.65 17.02 -16.92
CA TYR A 41 -5.02 15.80 -17.63
C TYR A 41 -5.35 14.66 -16.66
N ILE A 42 -4.48 14.40 -15.69
CA ILE A 42 -4.67 13.41 -14.62
C ILE A 42 -6.00 13.66 -13.91
N PHE A 43 -6.29 14.90 -13.51
CA PHE A 43 -7.55 15.22 -12.82
C PHE A 43 -8.79 15.06 -13.69
N ALA A 44 -8.73 15.52 -14.96
CA ALA A 44 -9.83 15.36 -15.90
C ALA A 44 -10.13 13.88 -16.17
N GLN A 45 -9.10 13.05 -16.29
CA GLN A 45 -9.22 11.60 -16.49
C GLN A 45 -9.79 10.87 -15.26
N TRP A 46 -9.43 11.31 -14.06
CA TRP A 46 -9.88 10.67 -12.83
C TRP A 46 -11.33 11.01 -12.46
N GLN A 47 -12.00 11.91 -13.20
CA GLN A 47 -13.30 12.50 -12.82
C GLN A 47 -13.30 13.05 -11.38
N ILE A 48 -12.12 13.36 -10.85
CA ILE A 48 -11.94 14.00 -9.56
C ILE A 48 -12.06 15.49 -9.83
N ASN A 49 -12.90 16.20 -9.07
CA ASN A 49 -12.85 17.65 -9.09
C ASN A 49 -11.40 18.05 -8.74
N PRO A 50 -10.63 18.67 -9.65
CA PRO A 50 -9.22 19.01 -9.42
C PRO A 50 -9.03 19.89 -8.17
N TYR A 51 -10.13 20.52 -7.75
CA TYR A 51 -10.20 21.39 -6.59
C TYR A 51 -11.40 20.99 -5.75
N PRO A 52 -11.29 19.99 -4.85
CA PRO A 52 -12.18 19.96 -3.70
C PRO A 52 -11.77 21.14 -2.81
N ILE A 53 -12.04 22.37 -3.25
CA ILE A 53 -11.73 23.62 -2.54
C ILE A 53 -12.37 23.57 -1.15
N SER A 54 -13.53 22.92 -1.06
CA SER A 54 -14.23 22.62 0.20
C SER A 54 -13.41 21.77 1.18
N GLU A 55 -12.43 21.01 0.70
CA GLU A 55 -11.52 20.17 1.50
C GLU A 55 -10.09 20.73 1.58
N GLY A 56 -9.85 21.91 0.99
CA GLY A 56 -8.58 22.62 1.10
C GLY A 56 -7.51 22.25 0.09
N TRP A 57 -7.73 21.32 -0.85
CA TRP A 57 -6.67 20.91 -1.77
C TRP A 57 -6.46 21.91 -2.93
N THR A 58 -5.20 22.30 -3.16
CA THR A 58 -4.72 23.11 -4.28
C THR A 58 -3.55 22.43 -4.97
N VAL A 59 -3.38 22.65 -6.27
CA VAL A 59 -2.18 22.19 -6.98
C VAL A 59 -1.10 23.27 -6.87
N ILE A 60 0.14 22.86 -6.64
CA ILE A 60 1.30 23.72 -6.74
C ILE A 60 2.37 23.06 -7.60
N TYR A 61 3.15 23.88 -8.28
CA TYR A 61 4.22 23.45 -9.16
C TYR A 61 5.54 23.91 -8.57
N ARG A 62 6.49 22.98 -8.44
CA ARG A 62 7.80 23.27 -7.85
C ARG A 62 8.89 22.80 -8.81
N GLN A 63 9.86 23.67 -9.04
CA GLN A 63 11.13 23.29 -9.63
C GLN A 63 12.04 22.91 -8.47
N ASP A 64 12.35 21.62 -8.35
CA ASP A 64 13.14 21.13 -7.23
C ASP A 64 14.36 20.36 -7.74
N SER A 65 15.51 20.67 -7.16
CA SER A 65 16.71 19.87 -7.37
C SER A 65 16.53 18.47 -6.77
N THR A 66 17.18 17.47 -7.34
CA THR A 66 17.26 16.10 -6.78
C THR A 66 17.73 16.09 -5.32
N TRP A 67 18.50 17.09 -4.89
CA TRP A 67 18.92 17.30 -3.50
C TRP A 67 17.77 17.77 -2.59
N LEU A 68 16.94 18.70 -3.07
CA LEU A 68 15.72 19.11 -2.38
C LEU A 68 14.71 17.96 -2.29
N MET A 69 14.68 17.04 -3.27
CA MET A 69 13.90 15.81 -3.17
C MET A 69 14.38 14.84 -2.10
N ALA A 70 15.69 14.60 -2.02
CA ALA A 70 16.25 13.80 -0.93
C ALA A 70 15.95 14.44 0.44
N ARG A 71 15.99 15.78 0.51
CA ARG A 71 15.58 16.56 1.68
C ARG A 71 14.08 16.44 1.98
N TYR A 72 13.21 16.54 0.98
CA TYR A 72 11.77 16.38 1.14
C TYR A 72 11.44 15.01 1.71
N TRP A 73 11.97 13.93 1.12
CA TRP A 73 11.75 12.58 1.63
C TRP A 73 12.31 12.39 3.04
N ARG A 74 13.49 12.96 3.33
CA ARG A 74 14.06 12.98 4.68
C ARG A 74 13.12 13.68 5.66
N ASP A 75 12.63 14.88 5.32
CA ASP A 75 11.79 15.71 6.17
C ASP A 75 10.40 15.06 6.36
N TYR A 76 9.79 14.49 5.31
CA TYR A 76 8.58 13.65 5.38
C TYR A 76 8.74 12.46 6.33
N TYR A 77 9.84 11.71 6.23
CA TYR A 77 10.10 10.60 7.15
C TYR A 77 10.40 11.07 8.58
N GLN A 78 10.97 12.26 8.76
CA GLN A 78 11.17 12.89 10.07
C GLN A 78 9.85 13.31 10.71
N GLU A 79 8.95 13.94 9.96
CA GLU A 79 7.61 14.31 10.43
C GLU A 79 6.78 13.07 10.79
N MET A 80 6.84 12.02 9.95
CA MET A 80 6.25 10.73 10.29
C MET A 80 6.83 10.13 11.57
N ALA A 81 8.14 10.25 11.80
CA ALA A 81 8.77 9.80 13.04
C ALA A 81 8.30 10.62 14.25
N GLN A 82 8.16 11.95 14.11
CA GLN A 82 7.62 12.84 15.15
C GLN A 82 6.16 12.54 15.47
N TYR A 83 5.33 12.30 14.45
CA TYR A 83 3.94 11.86 14.64
C TYR A 83 3.85 10.58 15.48
N TRP A 84 4.65 9.57 15.15
CA TRP A 84 4.69 8.32 15.92
C TRP A 84 5.26 8.53 17.33
N HIS A 85 6.22 9.46 17.51
CA HIS A 85 6.74 9.85 18.80
C HIS A 85 5.67 10.47 19.71
N GLN A 86 4.95 11.47 19.21
CA GLN A 86 3.87 12.13 19.95
C GLN A 86 2.75 11.14 20.31
N ARG A 87 2.43 10.22 19.39
CA ARG A 87 1.46 9.15 19.67
C ARG A 87 1.95 8.19 20.76
N TYR A 88 3.25 7.91 20.81
CA TYR A 88 3.88 7.13 21.86
C TYR A 88 3.87 7.86 23.21
N GLU A 89 4.25 9.14 23.25
CA GLU A 89 4.21 10.01 24.43
C GLU A 89 2.80 10.09 25.03
N LYS A 90 1.78 10.32 24.19
CA LYS A 90 0.37 10.35 24.62
C LYS A 90 -0.07 9.03 25.24
N LEU A 91 0.35 7.89 24.66
CA LEU A 91 0.11 6.57 25.26
C LEU A 91 0.93 6.32 26.53
N CYS A 92 2.04 7.02 26.76
CA CYS A 92 2.74 6.95 28.04
C CYS A 92 2.03 7.79 29.11
N GLN A 93 1.49 8.95 28.74
CA GLN A 93 0.74 9.85 29.62
C GLN A 93 -0.62 9.26 30.04
N GLU A 94 -1.40 8.73 29.10
CA GLU A 94 -2.70 8.06 29.35
C GLU A 94 -2.57 6.86 30.32
N TYR A 95 -1.35 6.34 30.51
CA TYR A 95 -1.08 5.15 31.32
C TYR A 95 -0.11 5.42 32.48
N ASN A 96 0.16 6.69 32.82
CA ASN A 96 0.99 7.05 33.97
C ASN A 96 0.20 6.82 35.28
N PRO A 97 0.60 5.87 36.15
CA PRO A 97 -0.13 5.56 37.39
C PRO A 97 -0.18 6.71 38.39
N ALA A 98 0.70 7.71 38.24
CA ALA A 98 0.81 8.85 39.14
C ALA A 98 -0.24 9.96 38.88
N TYR A 99 -1.08 9.83 37.84
CA TYR A 99 -2.12 10.80 37.49
C TYR A 99 -3.50 10.14 37.47
N GLN A 100 -3.93 9.60 38.61
CA GLN A 100 -5.34 9.28 38.83
C GLN A 100 -5.91 10.25 39.87
N PRO A 101 -6.81 11.18 39.49
CA PRO A 101 -7.62 11.90 40.45
C PRO A 101 -8.34 10.87 41.31
N SER A 102 -8.07 10.89 42.61
CA SER A 102 -8.70 10.00 43.57
C SER A 102 -10.18 10.34 43.65
N GLU A 103 -11.02 9.55 42.97
CA GLU A 103 -12.41 9.23 43.35
C GLU A 103 -13.10 8.50 42.19
N GLN A 104 -13.05 7.17 42.22
CA GLN A 104 -14.18 6.26 41.93
C GLN A 104 -13.71 4.80 41.87
N PRO A 105 -14.46 3.84 42.43
CA PRO A 105 -14.11 2.44 42.37
C PRO A 105 -14.42 1.89 40.97
N ARG A 106 -13.40 1.73 40.12
CA ARG A 106 -13.54 1.09 38.80
C ARG A 106 -12.76 -0.22 38.70
N ARG A 107 -13.46 -1.22 38.15
CA ARG A 107 -12.98 -2.53 37.72
C ARG A 107 -11.64 -2.39 36.99
N GLN A 108 -10.62 -3.11 37.45
CA GLN A 108 -9.30 -3.15 36.82
C GLN A 108 -9.42 -3.67 35.38
N PRO A 109 -8.96 -2.92 34.36
CA PRO A 109 -8.85 -3.46 33.02
C PRO A 109 -7.71 -4.49 32.95
N PRO A 110 -7.79 -5.49 32.07
CA PRO A 110 -6.80 -6.57 32.00
C PRO A 110 -5.42 -6.03 31.57
N ARG A 111 -4.46 -6.04 32.50
CA ARG A 111 -3.06 -5.57 32.36
C ARG A 111 -2.36 -6.03 31.07
N LEU A 112 -2.71 -7.19 30.52
CA LEU A 112 -2.10 -7.77 29.31
C LEU A 112 -2.42 -7.05 27.99
N LYS A 113 -3.59 -6.40 27.86
CA LYS A 113 -3.98 -5.70 26.62
C LYS A 113 -3.21 -4.39 26.43
N THR A 114 -2.89 -3.73 27.53
CA THR A 114 -2.17 -2.45 27.58
C THR A 114 -0.71 -2.57 27.16
N VAL A 115 -0.02 -3.63 27.60
CA VAL A 115 1.40 -3.88 27.26
C VAL A 115 1.58 -4.14 25.77
N LYS A 116 0.65 -4.87 25.12
CA LYS A 116 0.69 -5.13 23.67
C LYS A 116 0.51 -3.88 22.82
N ARG A 117 -0.37 -2.95 23.23
CA ARG A 117 -0.60 -1.68 22.54
C ARG A 117 0.64 -0.78 22.58
N ARG A 118 1.31 -0.68 23.73
CA ARG A 118 2.57 0.09 23.89
C ARG A 118 3.71 -0.47 23.04
N ARG A 119 3.87 -1.81 22.99
CA ARG A 119 4.89 -2.46 22.15
C ARG A 119 4.70 -2.20 20.65
N ARG A 120 3.46 -2.20 20.15
CA ARG A 120 3.17 -1.93 18.72
C ARG A 120 3.51 -0.50 18.31
N VAL A 121 3.19 0.49 19.14
CA VAL A 121 3.50 1.90 18.84
C VAL A 121 5.00 2.17 18.94
N LEU A 122 5.68 1.62 19.94
CA LEU A 122 7.14 1.70 20.05
C LEU A 122 7.86 1.08 18.82
N SER A 123 7.35 -0.06 18.32
CA SER A 123 7.87 -0.69 17.10
C SER A 123 7.70 0.20 15.85
N ARG A 124 6.58 0.93 15.71
CA ARG A 124 6.37 1.86 14.59
C ARG A 124 7.24 3.12 14.71
N TYR A 125 7.43 3.63 15.91
CA TYR A 125 8.34 4.74 16.19
C TYR A 125 9.80 4.38 15.84
N ASN A 126 10.29 3.24 16.33
CA ASN A 126 11.66 2.79 16.05
C ASN A 126 11.90 2.52 14.55
N ARG A 127 10.90 2.00 13.81
CA ARG A 127 10.98 1.84 12.34
C ARG A 127 11.10 3.19 11.63
N SER A 128 10.37 4.20 12.09
CA SER A 128 10.41 5.54 11.50
C SER A 128 11.77 6.22 11.75
N LEU A 129 12.31 6.13 12.97
CA LEU A 129 13.66 6.59 13.32
C LEU A 129 14.75 5.94 12.47
N LYS A 130 14.68 4.62 12.27
CA LYS A 130 15.66 3.87 11.48
C LYS A 130 15.64 4.26 10.00
N ARG A 131 14.46 4.56 9.43
CA ARG A 131 14.33 5.08 8.06
C ARG A 131 14.97 6.46 7.91
N VAL A 132 14.76 7.36 8.87
CA VAL A 132 15.43 8.68 8.91
C VAL A 132 16.95 8.52 8.94
N GLN A 133 17.46 7.59 9.76
CA GLN A 133 18.89 7.28 9.81
C GLN A 133 19.40 6.72 8.47
N ASN A 134 18.69 5.78 7.85
CA ASN A 134 19.10 5.18 6.57
C ASN A 134 19.11 6.21 5.42
N VAL A 135 18.14 7.12 5.37
CA VAL A 135 18.12 8.23 4.40
C VAL A 135 19.30 9.19 4.65
N GLY A 136 19.62 9.47 5.92
CA GLY A 136 20.81 10.24 6.29
C GLY A 136 22.13 9.58 5.87
N TRP A 137 22.25 8.26 6.04
CA TRP A 137 23.44 7.49 5.63
C TRP A 137 23.59 7.37 4.10
N LEU A 138 22.48 7.26 3.35
CA LEU A 138 22.51 7.33 1.87
C LEU A 138 23.03 8.69 1.39
N CYS A 139 22.63 9.79 2.05
CA CYS A 139 23.14 11.12 1.73
C CYS A 139 24.62 11.29 2.08
N ALA A 140 25.09 10.70 3.19
CA ALA A 140 26.49 10.76 3.62
C ALA A 140 27.42 9.82 2.82
N GLY A 141 26.95 8.63 2.41
CA GLY A 141 27.74 7.68 1.62
C GLY A 141 28.01 8.16 0.20
N THR A 142 27.10 8.95 -0.37
CA THR A 142 27.29 9.59 -1.69
C THR A 142 28.39 10.65 -1.67
N LEU A 143 28.71 11.23 -0.51
CA LEU A 143 29.80 12.20 -0.32
C LEU A 143 31.19 11.55 -0.18
N LEU A 144 31.27 10.27 0.17
CA LEU A 144 32.56 9.58 0.41
C LEU A 144 33.08 8.78 -0.81
N PHE A 145 32.22 8.49 -1.80
CA PHE A 145 32.63 7.78 -3.04
C PHE A 145 32.82 8.70 -4.26
N ALA A 146 32.79 10.02 -4.08
CA ALA A 146 33.05 10.99 -5.15
C ALA A 146 34.54 11.13 -5.53
N SER A 147 35.43 10.30 -4.97
CA SER A 147 36.84 10.24 -5.38
C SER A 147 37.31 8.80 -5.44
N THR A 148 37.25 8.18 -6.62
CA THR A 148 38.40 7.58 -7.35
C THR A 148 37.99 6.44 -8.31
N ILE A 149 38.69 6.44 -9.45
CA ILE A 149 38.82 5.43 -10.51
C ILE A 149 37.64 5.28 -11.48
N GLU A 150 37.73 6.02 -12.58
CA GLU A 150 37.01 5.72 -13.83
C GLU A 150 37.52 4.38 -14.40
N VAL A 151 36.74 3.32 -14.22
CA VAL A 151 36.80 2.16 -15.12
C VAL A 151 35.77 2.44 -16.21
N PRO A 152 36.15 2.50 -17.50
CA PRO A 152 35.19 2.67 -18.58
C PRO A 152 34.44 1.34 -18.75
N ILE A 153 33.43 1.12 -17.91
CA ILE A 153 32.44 0.08 -18.15
C ILE A 153 31.58 0.60 -19.30
N ARG A 154 31.90 0.15 -20.52
CA ARG A 154 31.03 0.29 -21.68
C ARG A 154 29.82 -0.61 -21.46
N LEU A 155 28.90 -0.18 -20.59
CA LEU A 155 27.58 -0.76 -20.48
C LEU A 155 26.94 -0.56 -21.85
N LYS A 156 26.76 -1.66 -22.60
CA LYS A 156 25.83 -1.63 -23.74
C LYS A 156 24.53 -1.09 -23.16
N PRO A 157 23.90 -0.05 -23.75
CA PRO A 157 22.59 0.39 -23.29
C PRO A 157 21.73 -0.86 -23.22
N LEU A 158 21.13 -1.11 -22.05
CA LEU A 158 20.09 -2.12 -21.94
C LEU A 158 19.15 -1.83 -23.09
N ARG A 159 19.02 -2.79 -24.02
CA ARG A 159 17.99 -2.70 -25.06
C ARG A 159 16.72 -2.45 -24.28
N VAL A 160 16.18 -1.23 -24.42
CA VAL A 160 14.83 -0.89 -23.98
C VAL A 160 13.97 -1.90 -24.71
N SER A 161 13.66 -2.98 -24.01
CA SER A 161 12.80 -4.03 -24.48
C SER A 161 11.51 -3.33 -24.89
N GLN A 162 11.02 -3.72 -26.06
CA GLN A 162 9.76 -3.29 -26.66
C GLN A 162 8.56 -3.71 -25.79
N TYR A 163 8.53 -3.31 -24.52
CA TYR A 163 7.32 -3.27 -23.73
C TYR A 163 6.46 -2.21 -24.42
N ALA A 164 5.38 -2.68 -25.03
CA ALA A 164 4.44 -1.89 -25.78
C ALA A 164 4.19 -0.57 -25.05
N LYS A 165 4.40 0.54 -25.77
CA LYS A 165 4.13 1.90 -25.35
C LYS A 165 2.72 1.97 -24.74
N GLN A 166 2.61 1.87 -23.44
CA GLN A 166 1.62 2.66 -22.74
C GLN A 166 2.14 4.08 -22.91
N GLN A 167 1.48 4.89 -23.74
CA GLN A 167 1.87 6.28 -23.80
C GLN A 167 1.63 6.88 -22.42
N ALA A 168 2.46 7.83 -21.98
CA ALA A 168 2.27 8.49 -20.68
C ALA A 168 0.83 9.05 -20.49
N THR A 169 0.12 9.25 -21.60
CA THR A 169 -1.27 9.70 -21.68
C THR A 169 -2.33 8.61 -21.49
N ASP A 170 -2.00 7.32 -21.48
CA ASP A 170 -3.01 6.26 -21.40
C ASP A 170 -3.44 6.03 -19.94
N ILE A 171 -4.76 6.09 -19.66
CA ILE A 171 -5.31 5.69 -18.36
C ILE A 171 -4.82 4.26 -18.07
N PRO A 172 -4.17 4.01 -16.91
CA PRO A 172 -3.69 2.69 -16.56
C PRO A 172 -4.78 1.62 -16.68
N LEU A 173 -4.40 0.44 -17.17
CA LEU A 173 -5.32 -0.67 -17.39
C LEU A 173 -6.09 -1.01 -16.11
N GLY A 174 -5.39 -0.97 -14.97
CA GLY A 174 -5.95 -1.10 -13.63
C GLY A 174 -7.13 -0.17 -13.43
N VAL A 175 -6.99 1.10 -13.77
CA VAL A 175 -8.06 2.09 -13.60
C VAL A 175 -9.14 1.92 -14.67
N ARG A 176 -8.77 1.82 -15.95
CA ARG A 176 -9.74 1.82 -17.05
C ARG A 176 -10.61 0.55 -17.11
N GLU A 177 -10.04 -0.61 -16.80
CA GLU A 177 -10.71 -1.90 -17.02
C GLU A 177 -11.04 -2.65 -15.72
N LEU A 178 -10.23 -2.46 -14.68
CA LEU A 178 -10.35 -3.25 -13.45
C LEU A 178 -11.03 -2.49 -12.32
N PHE A 179 -10.89 -1.16 -12.26
CA PHE A 179 -11.31 -0.33 -11.14
C PHE A 179 -11.96 1.00 -11.56
N ASP A 180 -12.60 1.08 -12.73
CA ASP A 180 -13.25 2.31 -13.23
C ASP A 180 -14.45 2.73 -12.36
N SER A 181 -15.10 1.74 -11.77
CA SER A 181 -16.34 1.84 -11.01
C SER A 181 -16.40 0.73 -9.98
N LYS A 182 -17.37 0.81 -9.05
CA LYS A 182 -17.65 -0.28 -8.11
C LYS A 182 -18.15 -1.56 -8.83
N GLN A 183 -18.68 -1.41 -10.04
CA GLN A 183 -19.18 -2.52 -10.86
C GLN A 183 -18.09 -3.13 -11.75
N ALA A 184 -16.89 -2.55 -11.76
CA ALA A 184 -15.74 -3.05 -12.49
C ALA A 184 -15.35 -4.46 -12.00
N PRO A 185 -14.83 -5.32 -12.88
CA PRO A 185 -14.46 -6.70 -12.52
C PRO A 185 -13.44 -6.79 -11.39
N GLY A 186 -12.45 -5.89 -11.32
CA GLY A 186 -11.48 -5.85 -10.22
C GLY A 186 -12.11 -5.40 -8.91
N ALA A 187 -12.96 -4.36 -8.93
CA ALA A 187 -13.67 -3.89 -7.73
C ALA A 187 -14.60 -4.98 -7.17
N ILE A 188 -15.35 -5.68 -8.03
CA ILE A 188 -16.17 -6.83 -7.62
C ILE A 188 -15.29 -7.94 -7.04
N ALA A 189 -14.17 -8.28 -7.72
CA ALA A 189 -13.27 -9.33 -7.26
C ALA A 189 -12.73 -9.07 -5.84
N ILE A 190 -12.33 -7.83 -5.54
CA ILE A 190 -11.91 -7.44 -4.18
C ILE A 190 -13.08 -7.52 -3.19
N GLY A 191 -14.27 -7.05 -3.57
CA GLY A 191 -15.43 -7.14 -2.70
C GLY A 191 -15.87 -8.58 -2.39
N VAL A 192 -15.70 -9.52 -3.33
CA VAL A 192 -15.90 -10.96 -3.08
C VAL A 192 -14.80 -11.52 -2.18
N ALA A 193 -13.55 -11.13 -2.40
CA ALA A 193 -12.43 -11.56 -1.55
C ALA A 193 -12.58 -11.08 -0.10
N GLU A 194 -13.15 -9.90 0.13
CA GLU A 194 -13.55 -9.42 1.46
C GLU A 194 -14.82 -10.10 2.01
N GLY A 195 -15.63 -10.71 1.14
CA GLY A 195 -16.90 -11.36 1.49
C GLY A 195 -18.12 -10.42 1.51
N ASN A 196 -17.94 -9.16 1.11
CA ASN A 196 -19.01 -8.16 1.10
C ASN A 196 -19.86 -8.18 -0.18
N LEU A 197 -19.35 -8.77 -1.26
CA LEU A 197 -20.06 -8.93 -2.53
C LEU A 197 -20.18 -10.40 -2.93
N THR A 198 -21.19 -10.72 -3.73
CA THR A 198 -21.28 -11.97 -4.50
C THR A 198 -20.46 -11.86 -5.79
N PRO A 199 -20.15 -12.97 -6.49
CA PRO A 199 -19.47 -12.93 -7.79
C PRO A 199 -20.18 -12.12 -8.88
N THR A 200 -21.48 -11.83 -8.70
CA THR A 200 -22.29 -10.98 -9.59
C THR A 200 -22.30 -9.50 -9.17
N GLY A 201 -21.58 -9.14 -8.10
CA GLY A 201 -21.48 -7.77 -7.58
C GLY A 201 -22.63 -7.37 -6.64
N LYS A 202 -23.46 -8.31 -6.19
CA LYS A 202 -24.54 -8.02 -5.23
C LYS A 202 -24.00 -7.97 -3.81
N PRO A 203 -24.45 -7.03 -2.95
CA PRO A 203 -24.08 -7.01 -1.54
C PRO A 203 -24.46 -8.31 -0.80
N THR A 204 -23.60 -8.73 0.14
CA THR A 204 -23.92 -9.78 1.13
C THR A 204 -24.45 -9.16 2.42
N SER A 205 -24.80 -9.99 3.41
CA SER A 205 -25.31 -9.53 4.71
C SER A 205 -24.30 -8.71 5.53
N ILE A 206 -22.99 -8.82 5.25
CA ILE A 206 -21.94 -8.12 6.01
C ILE A 206 -21.52 -6.78 5.38
N TYR A 207 -22.03 -6.46 4.18
CA TYR A 207 -21.72 -5.24 3.44
C TYR A 207 -22.13 -3.95 4.18
N SER A 208 -23.27 -3.98 4.89
CA SER A 208 -23.79 -2.83 5.62
C SER A 208 -22.97 -2.48 6.87
N GLY A 209 -22.11 -3.39 7.32
CA GLY A 209 -21.39 -3.22 8.57
C GLY A 209 -21.07 -4.55 9.23
N HIS A 210 -19.81 -4.77 9.58
CA HIS A 210 -19.43 -5.82 10.52
C HIS A 210 -18.24 -5.37 11.37
N THR A 211 -18.12 -5.92 12.57
CA THR A 211 -17.00 -5.64 13.46
C THR A 211 -15.85 -6.59 13.16
N ASP A 212 -14.69 -6.03 12.81
CA ASP A 212 -13.47 -6.80 12.61
C ASP A 212 -13.00 -7.43 13.93
N PRO A 213 -12.84 -8.76 14.02
CA PRO A 213 -12.43 -9.43 15.27
C PRO A 213 -10.97 -9.16 15.67
N GLY A 214 -10.14 -8.66 14.76
CA GLY A 214 -8.73 -8.33 14.97
C GLY A 214 -8.49 -6.94 15.56
N ASN A 215 -9.32 -5.95 15.20
CA ASN A 215 -9.14 -4.55 15.66
C ASN A 215 -10.40 -3.89 16.25
N PHE A 216 -11.56 -4.55 16.22
CA PHE A 216 -12.87 -4.07 16.67
C PHE A 216 -13.41 -2.84 15.92
N ALA A 217 -12.86 -2.53 14.74
CA ALA A 217 -13.37 -1.47 13.88
C ALA A 217 -14.64 -1.95 13.16
N THR A 218 -15.54 -1.01 12.89
CA THR A 218 -16.70 -1.25 12.04
C THR A 218 -16.28 -1.10 10.59
N ASN A 219 -16.21 -2.22 9.89
CA ASN A 219 -15.95 -2.27 8.45
C ASN A 219 -17.26 -2.01 7.70
N ARG A 220 -17.25 -1.14 6.68
CA ARG A 220 -18.43 -0.84 5.85
C ARG A 220 -18.10 -0.85 4.35
N GLY A 221 -19.11 -1.09 3.52
CA GLY A 221 -18.96 -1.01 2.06
C GLY A 221 -18.24 -2.22 1.46
N PHE A 222 -17.99 -2.18 0.15
CA PHE A 222 -17.56 -3.37 -0.57
C PHE A 222 -16.16 -3.87 -0.21
N CYS A 223 -15.22 -2.99 0.17
CA CYS A 223 -13.88 -3.42 0.59
C CYS A 223 -13.63 -3.38 2.10
N SER A 224 -14.68 -3.38 2.93
CA SER A 224 -14.54 -3.36 4.39
C SER A 224 -13.82 -2.11 4.93
N TRP A 225 -14.15 -0.93 4.42
CA TRP A 225 -13.47 0.32 4.81
C TRP A 225 -13.65 0.61 6.31
N ASN A 226 -12.53 0.88 6.99
CA ASN A 226 -12.51 1.10 8.46
C ASN A 226 -11.60 2.23 8.92
N GLN A 227 -11.11 3.05 7.99
CA GLN A 227 -10.17 4.14 8.28
C GLN A 227 -10.84 5.42 8.84
N ALA A 228 -12.18 5.45 8.89
CA ALA A 228 -12.94 6.55 9.47
C ALA A 228 -14.10 6.02 10.31
N GLN A 229 -14.34 6.64 11.46
CA GLN A 229 -15.52 6.38 12.29
C GLN A 229 -16.73 7.11 11.69
N ASP A 230 -17.91 6.51 11.78
CA ASP A 230 -19.21 7.12 11.49
C ASP A 230 -19.44 7.64 10.05
N ILE A 231 -18.83 7.02 9.05
CA ILE A 231 -19.12 7.32 7.64
C ILE A 231 -20.29 6.48 7.09
N SER A 232 -21.02 7.01 6.10
CA SER A 232 -22.06 6.25 5.38
C SER A 232 -21.44 5.12 4.52
N ILE A 233 -22.28 4.18 4.07
CA ILE A 233 -21.86 3.10 3.17
C ILE A 233 -21.40 3.66 1.83
N GLU A 234 -22.11 4.67 1.33
CA GLU A 234 -21.81 5.35 0.05
C GLU A 234 -20.45 6.03 0.12
N GLU A 235 -20.14 6.70 1.24
CA GLU A 235 -18.84 7.33 1.44
C GLU A 235 -17.72 6.28 1.62
N ALA A 236 -18.00 5.19 2.32
CA ALA A 236 -17.06 4.06 2.44
C ALA A 236 -16.72 3.47 1.07
N ASP A 237 -17.73 3.25 0.22
CA ASP A 237 -17.56 2.74 -1.14
C ASP A 237 -16.78 3.71 -2.03
N ARG A 238 -17.06 5.01 -1.95
CA ARG A 238 -16.36 6.03 -2.72
C ARG A 238 -14.87 6.08 -2.37
N ARG A 239 -14.54 6.16 -1.07
CA ARG A 239 -13.15 6.16 -0.59
C ARG A 239 -12.43 4.88 -0.94
N CYS A 240 -13.13 3.76 -0.81
CA CYS A 240 -12.61 2.46 -1.19
C CYS A 240 -12.23 2.43 -2.67
N LEU A 241 -13.14 2.80 -3.58
CA LEU A 241 -12.88 2.80 -5.01
C LEU A 241 -11.67 3.69 -5.36
N GLN A 242 -11.62 4.89 -4.78
CA GLN A 242 -10.49 5.82 -4.97
C GLN A 242 -9.16 5.20 -4.52
N ALA A 243 -9.15 4.50 -3.37
CA ALA A 243 -7.96 3.80 -2.89
C ALA A 243 -7.57 2.64 -3.82
N LEU A 244 -8.53 1.84 -4.29
CA LEU A 244 -8.26 0.74 -5.22
C LEU A 244 -7.72 1.23 -6.56
N GLN A 245 -8.26 2.33 -7.09
CA GLN A 245 -7.72 2.98 -8.29
C GLN A 245 -6.25 3.35 -8.08
N TRP A 246 -5.93 4.06 -6.99
CA TRP A 246 -4.55 4.44 -6.68
C TRP A 246 -3.63 3.21 -6.51
N HIS A 247 -4.05 2.22 -5.74
CA HIS A 247 -3.29 0.98 -5.54
C HIS A 247 -3.07 0.22 -6.84
N SER A 248 -4.04 0.24 -7.76
CA SER A 248 -3.93 -0.42 -9.05
C SER A 248 -2.88 0.24 -9.94
N VAL A 249 -2.84 1.58 -9.99
CA VAL A 249 -1.80 2.34 -10.71
C VAL A 249 -0.42 2.04 -10.13
N ALA A 250 -0.27 2.09 -8.80
CA ALA A 250 1.00 1.79 -8.15
C ALA A 250 1.49 0.37 -8.43
N THR A 251 0.58 -0.60 -8.43
CA THR A 251 0.88 -2.01 -8.73
C THR A 251 1.28 -2.19 -10.20
N GLU A 252 0.51 -1.61 -11.12
CA GLU A 252 0.72 -1.69 -12.57
C GLU A 252 2.06 -1.07 -13.00
N ASN A 253 2.34 0.17 -12.56
CA ASN A 253 3.59 0.85 -12.85
C ASN A 253 4.78 0.03 -12.35
N ARG A 254 4.68 -0.53 -11.15
CA ARG A 254 5.76 -1.33 -10.61
C ARG A 254 5.95 -2.66 -11.35
N MET A 255 4.87 -3.25 -11.85
CA MET A 255 4.95 -4.43 -12.72
C MET A 255 5.62 -4.09 -14.06
N LEU A 256 5.28 -2.95 -14.66
CA LEU A 256 5.93 -2.45 -15.88
C LEU A 256 7.44 -2.28 -15.69
N ASP A 257 7.87 -1.64 -14.59
CA ASP A 257 9.30 -1.48 -14.26
C ASP A 257 10.05 -2.81 -14.18
N LEU A 258 9.35 -3.87 -13.73
CA LEU A 258 9.89 -5.22 -13.58
C LEU A 258 9.81 -6.04 -14.88
N GLY A 259 9.38 -5.42 -15.99
CA GLY A 259 9.22 -6.06 -17.28
C GLY A 259 8.02 -7.01 -17.36
N LEU A 260 7.00 -6.78 -16.53
CA LEU A 260 5.73 -7.51 -16.56
C LEU A 260 4.68 -6.65 -17.25
N ASN A 261 4.36 -6.97 -18.51
CA ASN A 261 3.35 -6.24 -19.28
C ASN A 261 1.94 -6.38 -18.63
N PRO A 262 1.29 -5.27 -18.22
CA PRO A 262 -0.05 -5.24 -17.62
C PRO A 262 -1.12 -6.01 -18.40
N GLU A 263 -1.12 -5.92 -19.73
CA GLU A 263 -2.12 -6.56 -20.59
C GLU A 263 -2.14 -8.09 -20.41
N ASN A 264 -0.96 -8.68 -20.20
CA ASN A 264 -0.81 -10.12 -19.99
C ASN A 264 -0.96 -10.53 -18.51
N HIS A 265 -1.13 -9.56 -17.61
CA HIS A 265 -1.09 -9.78 -16.16
C HIS A 265 -2.21 -9.07 -15.40
N LYS A 266 -3.37 -8.84 -16.03
CA LYS A 266 -4.56 -8.21 -15.40
C LYS A 266 -4.93 -8.84 -14.05
N LYS A 267 -4.89 -10.17 -13.95
CA LYS A 267 -5.12 -10.89 -12.68
C LYS A 267 -4.12 -10.48 -11.60
N ALA A 268 -2.83 -10.37 -11.93
CA ALA A 268 -1.81 -9.97 -10.98
C ALA A 268 -2.01 -8.52 -10.50
N ILE A 269 -2.48 -7.60 -11.34
CA ILE A 269 -2.84 -6.23 -10.93
C ILE A 269 -3.93 -6.27 -9.86
N VAL A 270 -5.01 -7.05 -10.08
CA VAL A 270 -6.07 -7.22 -9.07
C VAL A 270 -5.52 -7.85 -7.79
N MET A 271 -4.65 -8.86 -7.88
CA MET A 271 -4.03 -9.50 -6.73
C MET A 271 -3.14 -8.54 -5.92
N GLY A 272 -2.36 -7.68 -6.57
CA GLY A 272 -1.55 -6.69 -5.88
C GLY A 272 -2.40 -5.61 -5.22
N THR A 273 -3.40 -5.11 -5.94
CA THR A 273 -4.37 -4.11 -5.45
C THR A 273 -5.14 -4.62 -4.23
N ASP A 274 -5.59 -5.87 -4.27
CA ASP A 274 -6.24 -6.54 -3.14
C ASP A 274 -5.30 -6.70 -1.92
N LEU A 275 -4.00 -6.91 -2.16
CA LEU A 275 -3.03 -7.03 -1.08
C LEU A 275 -2.75 -5.68 -0.41
N TRP A 276 -2.78 -4.58 -1.17
CA TRP A 276 -2.78 -3.23 -0.60
C TRP A 276 -3.97 -3.02 0.33
N ASN A 277 -5.18 -3.44 -0.08
CA ASN A 277 -6.38 -3.32 0.75
C ASN A 277 -6.26 -4.06 2.09
N GLN A 278 -5.59 -5.21 2.11
CA GLN A 278 -5.34 -5.97 3.33
C GLN A 278 -4.18 -5.42 4.17
N SER A 279 -3.11 -4.96 3.52
CA SER A 279 -1.86 -4.62 4.19
C SER A 279 -1.04 -3.62 3.38
N ASN A 280 -1.00 -2.38 3.86
CA ASN A 280 -0.15 -1.32 3.30
C ASN A 280 1.35 -1.65 3.33
N SER A 281 1.80 -2.62 4.14
CA SER A 281 3.20 -3.06 4.13
C SER A 281 3.47 -4.19 3.13
N ALA A 282 2.47 -5.00 2.79
CA ALA A 282 2.65 -6.13 1.87
C ALA A 282 2.26 -5.77 0.43
N GLY A 283 1.21 -4.98 0.21
CA GLY A 283 0.79 -4.49 -1.11
C GLY A 283 1.92 -4.00 -2.01
N PRO A 284 2.76 -3.04 -1.56
CA PRO A 284 3.86 -2.52 -2.38
C PRO A 284 4.93 -3.57 -2.75
N ASN A 285 5.04 -4.66 -1.97
CA ASN A 285 6.01 -5.72 -2.24
C ASN A 285 5.53 -6.75 -3.27
N PHE A 286 4.21 -6.84 -3.51
CA PHE A 286 3.64 -7.86 -4.38
C PHE A 286 4.25 -7.91 -5.80
N PRO A 287 4.44 -6.79 -6.53
CA PRO A 287 5.03 -6.84 -7.87
C PRO A 287 6.40 -7.54 -7.90
N PHE A 288 7.24 -7.28 -6.89
CA PHE A 288 8.57 -7.89 -6.79
C PHE A 288 8.50 -9.38 -6.49
N THR A 289 7.69 -9.78 -5.52
CA THR A 289 7.54 -11.19 -5.16
C THR A 289 6.83 -11.96 -6.27
N TYR A 290 5.94 -11.33 -7.03
CA TYR A 290 5.33 -11.92 -8.20
C TYR A 290 6.34 -12.13 -9.33
N LYS A 291 7.20 -11.13 -9.61
CA LYS A 291 8.32 -11.30 -10.54
C LYS A 291 9.25 -12.43 -10.09
N ALA A 292 9.62 -12.48 -8.80
CA ALA A 292 10.45 -13.53 -8.25
C ALA A 292 9.79 -14.92 -8.34
N ALA A 293 8.47 -15.02 -8.16
CA ALA A 293 7.73 -16.27 -8.35
C ALA A 293 7.82 -16.74 -9.81
N LYS A 294 7.62 -15.82 -10.75
CA LYS A 294 7.72 -16.08 -12.20
C LYS A 294 9.12 -16.53 -12.60
N ASP A 295 10.16 -15.90 -12.03
CA ASP A 295 11.56 -16.25 -12.28
C ASP A 295 11.93 -17.62 -11.72
N GLN A 296 11.26 -18.06 -10.66
CA GLN A 296 11.35 -19.43 -10.13
C GLN A 296 10.55 -20.46 -10.96
N GLY A 297 9.91 -20.03 -12.05
CA GLY A 297 9.09 -20.90 -12.90
C GLY A 297 7.70 -21.19 -12.35
N LEU A 298 7.27 -20.54 -11.25
CA LEU A 298 5.90 -20.66 -10.76
C LEU A 298 4.93 -20.03 -11.76
N GLN A 299 3.76 -20.65 -11.91
CA GLN A 299 2.73 -20.20 -12.85
C GLN A 299 1.36 -20.17 -12.20
N GLY A 300 0.44 -19.44 -12.85
CA GLY A 300 -0.97 -19.37 -12.46
C GLY A 300 -1.17 -19.10 -10.97
N ARG A 301 -2.04 -19.91 -10.36
CA ARG A 301 -2.43 -19.79 -8.95
C ARG A 301 -1.26 -19.91 -7.99
N ASP A 302 -0.29 -20.78 -8.25
CA ASP A 302 0.85 -21.00 -7.36
C ASP A 302 1.74 -19.76 -7.29
N ALA A 303 1.97 -19.09 -8.43
CA ALA A 303 2.71 -17.84 -8.47
C ALA A 303 2.01 -16.75 -7.64
N TYR A 304 0.67 -16.64 -7.72
CA TYR A 304 -0.07 -15.64 -6.96
C TYR A 304 -0.03 -15.90 -5.46
N ILE A 305 -0.26 -17.15 -5.03
CA ILE A 305 -0.23 -17.51 -3.61
C ILE A 305 1.16 -17.26 -3.04
N TRP A 306 2.20 -17.76 -3.71
CA TRP A 306 3.58 -17.58 -3.26
C TRP A 306 3.93 -16.09 -3.15
N ALA A 307 3.66 -15.31 -4.20
CA ALA A 307 3.96 -13.88 -4.21
C ALA A 307 3.26 -13.12 -3.07
N ARG A 308 1.99 -13.42 -2.82
CA ARG A 308 1.21 -12.76 -1.77
C ARG A 308 1.67 -13.15 -0.37
N VAL A 309 2.10 -14.39 -0.15
CA VAL A 309 2.68 -14.80 1.14
C VAL A 309 4.01 -14.10 1.36
N GLU A 310 4.91 -14.16 0.37
CA GLU A 310 6.26 -13.62 0.47
C GLU A 310 6.30 -12.10 0.57
N ALA A 311 5.26 -11.42 0.09
CA ALA A 311 5.11 -9.97 0.22
C ALA A 311 5.00 -9.50 1.69
N PHE A 312 4.67 -10.39 2.63
CA PHE A 312 4.69 -10.11 4.07
C PHE A 312 6.08 -10.19 4.72
N ARG A 313 7.15 -10.52 3.97
CA ARG A 313 8.49 -10.48 4.54
C ARG A 313 8.89 -9.05 4.88
N ASN A 314 9.48 -8.89 6.07
CA ASN A 314 10.07 -7.64 6.50
C ASN A 314 11.56 -7.55 6.10
N GLU A 315 12.23 -6.47 6.48
CA GLU A 315 13.66 -6.26 6.22
C GLU A 315 14.56 -7.34 6.85
N GLN A 316 14.10 -8.03 7.90
CA GLN A 316 14.80 -9.13 8.56
C GLN A 316 14.51 -10.49 7.90
N GLN A 317 13.81 -10.50 6.75
CA GLN A 317 13.35 -11.70 6.05
C GLN A 317 12.36 -12.57 6.84
N GLU A 318 11.73 -12.01 7.88
CA GLU A 318 10.70 -12.69 8.66
C GLU A 318 9.31 -12.32 8.15
N LEU A 319 8.36 -13.26 8.20
CA LEU A 319 6.96 -13.00 7.89
C LEU A 319 6.28 -12.16 8.98
N ASP A 320 5.82 -10.95 8.64
CA ASP A 320 5.10 -10.01 9.52
C ASP A 320 3.61 -9.90 9.13
N ALA A 321 2.80 -10.85 9.62
CA ALA A 321 1.35 -10.84 9.48
C ALA A 321 0.66 -10.98 10.86
N SER A 322 1.12 -10.21 11.86
CA SER A 322 0.73 -10.40 13.26
C SER A 322 -0.77 -10.39 13.56
N GLY A 323 -1.57 -9.66 12.77
CA GLY A 323 -3.04 -9.70 12.84
C GLY A 323 -3.59 -11.08 12.47
N LEU A 324 -3.17 -11.60 11.32
CA LEU A 324 -3.58 -12.90 10.80
C LEU A 324 -3.05 -14.07 11.65
N PHE A 325 -1.81 -13.98 12.16
CA PHE A 325 -1.30 -15.00 13.09
C PHE A 325 -2.18 -15.11 14.34
N GLY A 326 -2.69 -14.00 14.84
CA GLY A 326 -3.66 -14.01 15.94
C GLY A 326 -4.95 -14.75 15.60
N ILE A 327 -5.44 -14.61 14.37
CA ILE A 327 -6.64 -15.32 13.87
C ILE A 327 -6.33 -16.82 13.76
N CYS A 328 -5.21 -17.19 13.13
CA CYS A 328 -4.82 -18.60 12.94
C CYS A 328 -4.71 -19.38 14.25
N LYS A 329 -4.29 -18.73 15.34
CA LYS A 329 -4.19 -19.34 16.68
C LYS A 329 -5.53 -19.53 17.38
N ARG A 330 -6.54 -18.70 17.07
CA ARG A 330 -7.83 -18.70 17.77
C ARG A 330 -8.87 -19.53 17.04
N GLU A 331 -8.94 -19.36 15.73
CA GLU A 331 -10.03 -19.90 14.92
C GLU A 331 -9.86 -21.40 14.66
N PRO A 332 -10.87 -22.25 14.97
CA PRO A 332 -10.76 -23.70 14.87
C PRO A 332 -10.34 -24.19 13.48
N TYR A 333 -10.85 -23.57 12.42
CA TYR A 333 -10.50 -23.89 11.04
C TYR A 333 -8.98 -23.85 10.83
N TYR A 334 -8.34 -22.71 11.14
CA TYR A 334 -6.89 -22.56 10.93
C TYR A 334 -6.07 -23.47 11.83
N ARG A 335 -6.47 -23.63 13.10
CA ARG A 335 -5.77 -24.55 14.03
C ARG A 335 -5.76 -25.98 13.49
N GLN A 336 -6.88 -26.43 12.95
CA GLN A 336 -6.98 -27.76 12.34
C GLN A 336 -6.05 -27.88 11.12
N GLN A 337 -6.05 -26.88 10.22
CA GLN A 337 -5.20 -26.90 9.02
C GLN A 337 -3.69 -26.80 9.32
N LEU A 338 -3.32 -26.21 10.45
CA LEU A 338 -1.92 -26.02 10.87
C LEU A 338 -1.45 -27.07 11.88
N THR A 339 -2.24 -28.12 12.10
CA THR A 339 -1.90 -29.21 13.02
C THR A 339 -0.61 -29.91 12.56
N GLY A 340 0.29 -30.17 13.51
CA GLY A 340 1.59 -30.79 13.25
C GLY A 340 2.72 -29.81 12.91
N LEU A 341 2.42 -28.53 12.69
CA LEU A 341 3.44 -27.48 12.55
C LEU A 341 3.70 -26.81 13.91
N PRO A 342 4.96 -26.62 14.35
CA PRO A 342 5.25 -25.89 15.58
C PRO A 342 4.72 -24.45 15.50
N GLU A 343 3.91 -24.04 16.48
CA GLU A 343 3.31 -22.69 16.51
C GLU A 343 4.38 -21.60 16.38
N ASP A 344 4.10 -20.57 15.59
CA ASP A 344 4.99 -19.44 15.27
C ASP A 344 6.30 -19.79 14.53
N SER A 345 6.57 -21.06 14.20
CA SER A 345 7.68 -21.42 13.31
C SER A 345 7.50 -20.80 11.92
N GLU A 346 8.59 -20.66 11.15
CA GLU A 346 8.54 -20.15 9.78
C GLU A 346 7.52 -20.93 8.93
N SER A 347 7.55 -22.27 9.01
CA SER A 347 6.59 -23.13 8.31
C SER A 347 5.14 -22.87 8.73
N TRP A 348 4.89 -22.65 10.02
CA TRP A 348 3.56 -22.34 10.54
C TRP A 348 3.07 -20.97 10.07
N ARG A 349 3.94 -19.94 10.13
CA ARG A 349 3.61 -18.57 9.70
C ARG A 349 3.31 -18.53 8.21
N TRP A 350 4.14 -19.18 7.42
CA TRP A 350 3.97 -19.26 5.97
C TRP A 350 2.64 -19.93 5.62
N ASN A 351 2.35 -21.10 6.21
CA ASN A 351 1.09 -21.81 5.96
C ASN A 351 -0.13 -21.05 6.50
N CYS A 352 -0.03 -20.34 7.62
CA CYS A 352 -1.10 -19.49 8.12
C CYS A 352 -1.47 -18.39 7.12
N ILE A 353 -0.47 -17.67 6.56
CA ILE A 353 -0.71 -16.66 5.53
C ILE A 353 -1.27 -17.34 4.27
N LYS A 354 -0.66 -18.45 3.84
CA LYS A 354 -1.08 -19.21 2.66
C LYS A 354 -2.57 -19.56 2.68
N LEU A 355 -3.10 -20.03 3.82
CA LEU A 355 -4.50 -20.43 3.95
C LEU A 355 -5.47 -19.28 3.62
N ASP A 356 -5.21 -18.09 4.16
CA ASP A 356 -6.02 -16.92 3.87
C ASP A 356 -5.83 -16.44 2.42
N GLN A 357 -4.58 -16.39 1.95
CA GLN A 357 -4.28 -15.94 0.59
C GLN A 357 -4.84 -16.89 -0.48
N MET A 358 -4.88 -18.20 -0.23
CA MET A 358 -5.52 -19.20 -1.09
C MET A 358 -7.01 -18.91 -1.29
N ARG A 359 -7.73 -18.59 -0.21
CA ARG A 359 -9.14 -18.21 -0.27
C ARG A 359 -9.30 -16.98 -1.16
N ARG A 360 -8.55 -15.91 -0.90
CA ARG A 360 -8.69 -14.65 -1.65
C ARG A 360 -8.34 -14.79 -3.13
N VAL A 361 -7.27 -15.52 -3.44
CA VAL A 361 -6.89 -15.83 -4.83
C VAL A 361 -8.03 -16.56 -5.55
N ARG A 362 -8.64 -17.56 -4.91
CA ARG A 362 -9.79 -18.29 -5.47
C ARG A 362 -10.97 -17.37 -5.75
N GLU A 363 -11.35 -16.52 -4.79
CA GLU A 363 -12.48 -15.58 -4.95
C GLU A 363 -12.24 -14.59 -6.09
N ILE A 364 -11.04 -14.03 -6.19
CA ILE A 364 -10.66 -13.12 -7.29
C ILE A 364 -10.72 -13.84 -8.64
N GLU A 365 -10.12 -15.03 -8.73
CA GLU A 365 -10.13 -15.80 -9.98
C GLU A 365 -11.54 -16.19 -10.43
N GLN A 366 -12.43 -16.49 -9.48
CA GLN A 366 -13.83 -16.81 -9.79
C GLN A 366 -14.52 -15.65 -10.50
N VAL A 367 -14.36 -14.42 -10.03
CA VAL A 367 -14.97 -13.23 -10.65
C VAL A 367 -14.37 -12.95 -12.03
N LEU A 368 -13.04 -12.95 -12.14
CA LEU A 368 -12.35 -12.63 -13.38
C LEU A 368 -12.58 -13.70 -14.47
N THR A 369 -12.82 -14.95 -14.08
CA THR A 369 -13.18 -16.02 -15.02
C THR A 369 -14.65 -15.94 -15.42
N PHE A 370 -15.56 -15.69 -14.48
CA PHE A 370 -17.00 -15.54 -14.77
C PHE A 370 -17.28 -14.45 -15.82
N LYS A 371 -16.61 -13.30 -15.70
CA LYS A 371 -16.78 -12.20 -16.65
C LYS A 371 -16.25 -12.52 -18.05
N SER A 372 -15.17 -13.30 -18.15
CA SER A 372 -14.63 -13.72 -19.46
C SER A 372 -15.56 -14.64 -20.26
N THR A 373 -16.54 -15.29 -19.61
CA THR A 373 -17.51 -16.18 -20.26
C THR A 373 -18.86 -15.52 -20.55
N SER A 374 -19.09 -14.30 -20.07
CA SER A 374 -20.36 -13.56 -20.24
C SER A 374 -20.24 -12.35 -21.17
N SER A 375 -19.07 -12.19 -21.79
CA SER A 375 -18.78 -11.26 -22.90
C SER A 375 -18.53 -12.08 -24.15
#